data_AF-A0A6P8VV14-F1
#
_entry.id   AF-A0A6P8VV14-F1
#
_cell.length_a   1.000
_cell.length_b   1.000
_cell.length_c   1.000
_cell.angle_alpha   90.00
_cell.angle_beta   90.00
_cell.angle_gamma   90.00
#
_symmetry.space_group_name_H-M   'P 1'
#
loop_
_entity.id
_entity.type
_entity.pdbx_description
1 polymer ?
#
loop_
_entity_poly.entity_id
_entity_poly.type
_entity_poly.pdbx_seq_one_letter_code
_entity_poly.pdbx_strand_id
1 'polypeptide(L)'
;MLRALIVAMVMYGGGGQACTGENCSANSESKDYCYSARIRSTVLQGLPFGGVPTVLALDFMCFLVLLFVFSILRKVAWDYGRLALVTDADRLKQRFSEDEREYVASAMHSETPDRYERLTSVSSSVDFDQRDNGFCSWLTAIFRIKDEEIREKCGEDAVHYLSFQRHIIGLLVVVGVLSVGIVLPVNFSGDLLENNAYSFGRTTIANLKSGTNLLWLHTSFAFMYLLLTVYSMRRHTSKMHYKEDDLVKRTLFINGISKYAEESQIKQHFEQAYENCKVLEARICYNVAKLMALNAE
;
A
#
# COMPACT_ATOMS: atom_id res chain seq x y z
N MET A 1 0.01 32.54 -1.10
CA MET A 1 0.95 32.36 -2.23
C MET A 1 0.81 30.94 -2.77
N LEU A 2 -0.01 30.74 -3.80
CA LEU A 2 -0.16 29.45 -4.47
C LEU A 2 1.10 29.18 -5.31
N ARG A 3 1.87 28.15 -4.94
CA ARG A 3 2.97 27.65 -5.78
C ARG A 3 2.37 26.72 -6.83
N ALA A 4 2.16 27.24 -8.03
CA ALA A 4 1.80 26.44 -9.19
C ALA A 4 3.06 25.73 -9.71
N LEU A 5 3.02 24.40 -9.74
CA LEU A 5 4.09 23.57 -10.28
C LEU A 5 3.81 23.38 -11.78
N ILE A 6 4.46 24.19 -12.60
CA ILE A 6 4.41 24.07 -14.07
C ILE A 6 5.43 23.00 -14.45
N VAL A 7 4.94 21.80 -14.79
CA VAL A 7 5.76 20.76 -15.43
C VAL A 7 5.79 21.06 -16.92
N ALA A 8 6.83 21.79 -17.37
CA ALA A 8 7.14 21.90 -18.79
C ALA A 8 7.92 20.65 -19.21
N MET A 9 7.26 19.73 -19.91
CA MET A 9 7.93 18.59 -20.52
C MET A 9 8.61 19.06 -21.81
N VAL A 10 9.90 19.41 -21.71
CA VAL A 10 10.75 19.67 -22.87
C VAL A 10 11.10 18.32 -23.49
N MET A 11 10.48 18.02 -24.65
CA MET A 11 10.91 16.90 -25.49
C MET A 11 12.22 17.31 -26.16
N TYR A 12 13.35 16.89 -25.59
CA TYR A 12 14.63 16.95 -26.27
C TYR A 12 14.58 15.95 -27.43
N GLY A 13 14.43 16.47 -28.65
CA GLY A 13 14.65 15.69 -29.86
C GLY A 13 16.11 15.27 -29.91
N GLY A 14 16.39 14.02 -29.55
CA GLY A 14 17.70 13.42 -29.74
C GLY A 14 18.01 13.41 -31.23
N GLY A 15 18.96 14.25 -31.63
CA GLY A 15 19.49 14.28 -32.98
C GLY A 15 20.11 12.93 -33.33
N GLY A 16 19.47 12.22 -34.26
CA GLY A 16 20.09 11.10 -34.98
C GLY A 16 21.22 11.64 -35.83
N GLN A 17 22.43 11.13 -35.56
CA GLN A 17 23.66 11.45 -36.25
C GLN A 17 23.53 11.14 -37.75
N ALA A 18 23.65 12.18 -38.59
CA ALA A 18 23.66 12.04 -40.04
C ALA A 18 24.93 11.31 -40.48
N CYS A 19 24.78 10.19 -41.20
CA CYS A 19 25.88 9.54 -41.89
C CYS A 19 26.36 10.45 -43.03
N THR A 20 27.54 11.03 -42.87
CA THR A 20 28.31 11.62 -43.97
C THR A 20 29.13 10.52 -44.64
N GLY A 21 28.69 10.09 -45.82
CA GLY A 21 29.41 9.14 -46.67
C GLY A 21 28.62 8.87 -47.95
N GLU A 22 29.20 9.25 -49.08
CA GLU A 22 28.60 9.12 -50.41
C GLU A 22 28.36 7.66 -50.79
N ASN A 23 27.29 7.42 -51.57
CA ASN A 23 26.74 6.16 -52.07
C ASN A 23 25.95 5.27 -51.10
N CYS A 24 24.64 5.53 -51.02
CA CYS A 24 23.65 4.50 -50.75
C CYS A 24 22.53 4.58 -51.80
N SER A 25 22.55 3.63 -52.73
CA SER A 25 21.45 3.36 -53.66
C SER A 25 20.20 2.95 -52.88
N ALA A 26 19.05 3.45 -53.32
CA ALA A 26 17.75 3.11 -52.77
C ALA A 26 17.50 1.60 -52.86
N ASN A 27 17.54 0.91 -51.72
CA ASN A 27 16.96 -0.43 -51.60
C ASN A 27 16.08 -0.51 -50.35
N SER A 28 14.91 -1.09 -50.56
CA SER A 28 13.74 -1.12 -49.69
C SER A 28 13.88 -2.04 -48.46
N GLU A 29 14.97 -1.90 -47.69
CA GLU A 29 15.20 -2.74 -46.49
C GLU A 29 15.18 -1.96 -45.17
N SER A 30 15.07 -0.63 -45.19
CA SER A 30 15.27 0.19 -43.97
C SER A 30 14.06 0.23 -43.01
N LYS A 31 12.87 -0.24 -43.42
CA LYS A 31 11.69 -0.23 -42.53
C LYS A 31 11.71 -1.36 -41.49
N ASP A 32 12.33 -2.50 -41.81
CA ASP A 32 12.33 -3.67 -40.94
C ASP A 32 13.35 -3.56 -39.80
N TYR A 33 14.40 -2.76 -39.98
CA TYR A 33 15.43 -2.53 -38.96
C TYR A 33 14.96 -1.64 -37.80
N CYS A 34 13.97 -0.75 -38.01
CA CYS A 34 13.44 0.08 -36.94
C CYS A 34 12.47 -0.67 -36.00
N TYR A 35 11.85 -1.76 -36.45
CA TYR A 35 10.97 -2.61 -35.62
C TYR A 35 11.67 -3.85 -35.05
N SER A 36 12.82 -4.25 -35.62
CA SER A 36 13.57 -5.44 -35.17
C SER A 36 14.61 -5.17 -34.09
N ALA A 37 14.71 -3.95 -33.57
CA ALA A 37 15.72 -3.63 -32.57
C ALA A 37 15.40 -4.26 -31.19
N ARG A 38 16.05 -5.41 -30.96
CA ARG A 38 16.37 -6.01 -29.66
C ARG A 38 15.24 -6.76 -28.95
N ILE A 39 14.77 -7.85 -29.56
CA ILE A 39 14.11 -8.92 -28.80
C ILE A 39 15.21 -9.69 -28.05
N ARG A 40 15.48 -9.30 -26.79
CA ARG A 40 16.27 -10.10 -25.86
C ARG A 40 15.43 -11.30 -25.43
N SER A 41 16.07 -12.46 -25.43
CA SER A 41 15.62 -13.77 -24.94
C SER A 41 14.70 -13.69 -23.72
N THR A 42 13.39 -13.84 -23.96
CA THR A 42 12.42 -14.30 -22.97
C THR A 42 11.84 -15.62 -23.47
N VAL A 43 11.58 -16.56 -22.56
CA VAL A 43 11.23 -17.98 -22.81
C VAL A 43 9.91 -18.17 -23.62
N LEU A 44 9.30 -17.08 -24.10
CA LEU A 44 7.97 -17.05 -24.73
C LEU A 44 7.97 -16.36 -26.12
N GLN A 45 9.10 -16.32 -26.83
CA GLN A 45 9.13 -15.81 -28.21
C GLN A 45 8.34 -16.73 -29.17
N GLY A 46 7.42 -16.13 -29.94
CA GLY A 46 6.63 -16.82 -30.97
C GLY A 46 5.14 -16.96 -30.66
N LEU A 47 4.70 -16.58 -29.46
CA LEU A 47 3.29 -16.62 -29.09
C LEU A 47 2.51 -15.41 -29.63
N PRO A 48 1.27 -15.59 -30.08
CA PRO A 48 0.39 -14.49 -30.48
C PRO A 48 0.24 -13.48 -29.34
N PHE A 49 0.08 -12.19 -29.65
CA PHE A 49 -0.02 -11.10 -28.68
C PHE A 49 1.20 -10.94 -27.74
N GLY A 50 2.40 -11.34 -28.17
CA GLY A 50 3.63 -11.17 -27.38
C GLY A 50 3.66 -11.99 -26.09
N GLY A 51 2.80 -13.01 -25.99
CA GLY A 51 2.70 -13.87 -24.81
C GLY A 51 1.93 -13.28 -23.64
N VAL A 52 1.32 -12.07 -23.77
CA VAL A 52 0.58 -11.42 -22.67
C VAL A 52 -0.54 -12.31 -22.09
N PRO A 53 -1.41 -12.94 -22.90
CA PRO A 53 -2.45 -13.83 -22.36
C PRO A 53 -1.87 -15.07 -21.68
N THR A 54 -0.76 -15.60 -22.21
CA THR A 54 -0.08 -16.78 -21.65
C THR A 54 0.55 -16.48 -20.30
N VAL A 55 1.25 -15.34 -20.18
CA VAL A 55 1.86 -14.90 -18.92
C VAL A 55 0.77 -14.63 -17.88
N LEU A 56 -0.29 -13.90 -18.26
CA LEU A 56 -1.43 -13.64 -17.37
C LEU A 56 -2.07 -14.93 -16.85
N ALA A 57 -2.25 -15.92 -17.73
CA ALA A 57 -2.79 -17.22 -17.35
C ALA A 57 -1.85 -17.97 -16.38
N LEU A 58 -0.54 -17.96 -16.64
CA LEU A 58 0.45 -18.58 -15.74
C LEU A 58 0.49 -17.89 -14.37
N ASP A 59 0.51 -16.56 -14.34
CA ASP A 59 0.48 -15.78 -13.10
C ASP A 59 -0.81 -16.05 -12.31
N PHE A 60 -1.96 -16.11 -12.99
CA PHE A 60 -3.23 -16.45 -12.37
C PHE A 60 -3.25 -17.88 -11.81
N MET A 61 -2.72 -18.85 -12.54
CA MET A 61 -2.62 -20.24 -12.07
C MET A 61 -1.67 -20.34 -10.86
N CYS A 62 -0.52 -19.67 -10.91
CA CYS A 62 0.41 -19.58 -9.79
C CYS A 62 -0.26 -18.94 -8.56
N PHE A 63 -0.97 -17.83 -8.75
CA PHE A 63 -1.73 -17.16 -7.71
C PHE A 63 -2.79 -18.07 -7.07
N LEU A 64 -3.53 -18.85 -7.88
CA LEU A 64 -4.50 -19.82 -7.35
C LEU A 64 -3.83 -20.93 -6.52
N VAL A 65 -2.67 -21.43 -6.96
CA VAL A 65 -1.89 -22.40 -6.19
C VAL A 65 -1.42 -21.81 -4.86
N LEU A 66 -0.90 -20.58 -4.88
CA LEU A 66 -0.49 -19.87 -3.67
C LEU A 66 -1.66 -19.61 -2.73
N LEU A 67 -2.83 -19.23 -3.25
CA LEU A 67 -4.06 -19.09 -2.45
C LEU A 67 -4.50 -20.41 -1.84
N PHE A 68 -4.42 -21.51 -2.60
CA PHE A 68 -4.76 -22.84 -2.09
C PHE A 68 -3.82 -23.28 -0.96
N VAL A 69 -2.51 -23.15 -1.18
CA VAL A 69 -1.48 -23.42 -0.16
C VAL A 69 -1.70 -22.52 1.07
N PHE A 70 -1.96 -21.23 0.87
CA PHE A 70 -2.26 -20.29 1.95
C PHE A 70 -3.52 -20.69 2.71
N SER A 71 -4.60 -21.12 2.05
CA SER A 71 -5.81 -21.59 2.71
C SER A 71 -5.54 -22.82 3.58
N ILE A 72 -4.71 -23.77 3.12
CA ILE A 72 -4.28 -24.93 3.92
C ILE A 72 -3.44 -24.47 5.11
N LEU A 73 -2.40 -23.67 4.87
CA LEU A 73 -1.51 -23.18 5.90
C LEU A 73 -2.25 -22.34 6.93
N ARG A 74 -3.21 -21.50 6.53
CA ARG A 74 -4.03 -20.69 7.45
C ARG A 74 -4.86 -21.57 8.36
N LYS A 75 -5.46 -22.65 7.84
CA LYS A 75 -6.23 -23.60 8.65
C LYS A 75 -5.33 -24.32 9.66
N VAL A 76 -4.16 -24.77 9.21
CA VAL A 76 -3.18 -25.49 10.04
C VAL A 76 -2.50 -24.57 11.07
N ALA A 77 -2.11 -23.35 10.67
CA ALA A 77 -1.41 -22.38 11.51
C ALA A 77 -2.33 -21.73 12.55
N TRP A 78 -3.63 -21.62 12.30
CA TRP A 78 -4.58 -21.18 13.33
C TRP A 78 -4.65 -22.17 14.49
N ASP A 79 -4.59 -23.47 14.19
CA ASP A 79 -4.53 -24.50 15.23
C ASP A 79 -3.22 -24.42 16.05
N TYR A 80 -2.08 -24.12 15.41
CA TYR A 80 -0.81 -23.90 16.11
C TYR A 80 -0.74 -22.57 16.87
N GLY A 81 -1.28 -21.48 16.30
CA GLY A 81 -1.29 -20.15 16.91
C GLY A 81 -2.23 -20.05 18.12
N ARG A 82 -3.39 -20.71 18.06
CA ARG A 82 -4.27 -20.90 19.23
C ARG A 82 -3.58 -21.72 20.31
N LEU A 83 -2.89 -22.80 19.95
CA LEU A 83 -2.13 -23.58 20.93
C LEU A 83 -1.04 -22.74 21.61
N ALA A 84 -0.30 -21.92 20.86
CA ALA A 84 0.75 -21.06 21.39
C ALA A 84 0.19 -19.97 22.34
N LEU A 85 -0.91 -19.30 21.96
CA LEU A 85 -1.54 -18.30 22.82
C LEU A 85 -2.19 -18.91 24.07
N VAL A 86 -2.80 -20.10 23.95
CA VAL A 86 -3.37 -20.82 25.10
C VAL A 86 -2.26 -21.30 26.04
N THR A 87 -1.14 -21.82 25.52
CA THR A 87 0.00 -22.21 26.38
C THR A 87 0.66 -21.02 27.06
N ASP A 88 0.74 -19.86 26.40
CA ASP A 88 1.31 -18.66 27.01
C ASP A 88 0.36 -18.06 28.06
N ALA A 89 -0.94 -18.06 27.80
CA ALA A 89 -1.96 -17.66 28.78
C ALA A 89 -2.00 -18.60 29.99
N ASP A 90 -1.91 -19.92 29.78
CA ASP A 90 -1.84 -20.90 30.85
C ASP A 90 -0.53 -20.79 31.65
N ARG A 91 0.61 -20.52 30.99
CA ARG A 91 1.87 -20.22 31.67
C ARG A 91 1.81 -18.94 32.50
N LEU A 92 1.24 -17.87 31.96
CA LEU A 92 1.05 -16.61 32.70
C LEU A 92 0.13 -16.86 33.91
N LYS A 93 -0.96 -17.61 33.73
CA LYS A 93 -1.90 -17.93 34.81
C LYS A 93 -1.27 -18.80 35.88
N GLN A 94 -0.43 -19.77 35.51
CA GLN A 94 0.32 -20.59 36.46
C GLN A 94 1.32 -19.75 37.25
N ARG A 95 2.04 -18.83 36.58
CA ARG A 95 2.99 -17.92 37.22
C ARG A 95 2.30 -16.95 38.20
N PHE A 96 1.16 -16.39 37.81
CA PHE A 96 0.34 -15.56 38.68
C PHE A 96 -0.24 -16.35 39.87
N SER A 97 -0.63 -17.61 39.66
CA SER A 97 -1.16 -18.46 40.74
C SER A 97 -0.07 -18.91 41.72
N GLU A 98 1.18 -19.06 41.28
CA GLU A 98 2.34 -19.32 42.13
C GLU A 98 2.73 -18.07 42.93
N ASP A 99 2.81 -16.90 42.29
CA ASP A 99 3.08 -15.62 42.97
C ASP A 99 1.99 -15.25 43.99
N GLU A 100 0.70 -15.47 43.66
CA GLU A 100 -0.41 -15.28 44.62
C GLU A 100 -0.33 -16.27 45.79
N ARG A 101 0.13 -17.51 45.58
CA ARG A 101 0.30 -18.48 46.67
C ARG A 101 1.42 -18.08 47.63
N GLU A 102 2.51 -17.53 47.10
CA GLU A 102 3.66 -17.06 47.89
C GLU A 102 3.30 -15.78 48.67
N TYR A 103 2.48 -14.89 48.09
CA TYR A 103 1.96 -13.70 48.77
C TYR A 103 0.88 -14.00 49.82
N VAL A 104 -0.06 -14.91 49.53
CA VAL A 104 -1.17 -15.26 50.44
C VAL A 104 -0.70 -16.12 51.63
N ALA A 105 0.36 -16.90 51.48
CA ALA A 105 1.01 -17.57 52.61
C ALA A 105 1.63 -16.57 53.63
N SER A 106 1.92 -15.34 53.20
CA SER A 106 2.50 -14.29 54.03
C SER A 106 1.46 -13.32 54.64
N ALA A 107 0.19 -13.38 54.20
CA ALA A 107 -0.86 -12.47 54.61
C ALA A 107 -2.15 -13.20 55.01
N MET A 108 -2.11 -14.00 56.08
CA MET A 108 -3.34 -14.39 56.78
C MET A 108 -3.86 -13.21 57.61
N HIS A 109 -4.79 -12.45 57.05
CA HIS A 109 -6.01 -11.90 57.68
C HIS A 109 -6.60 -10.78 56.81
N SER A 110 -7.67 -11.08 56.07
CA SER A 110 -8.89 -10.24 55.92
C SER A 110 -9.62 -10.61 54.64
N GLU A 111 -10.91 -10.94 54.77
CA GLU A 111 -11.86 -11.24 53.70
C GLU A 111 -12.18 -9.99 52.88
N THR A 112 -12.09 -10.09 51.54
CA THR A 112 -13.09 -9.62 50.54
C THR A 112 -12.56 -9.89 49.12
N PRO A 113 -13.29 -10.63 48.24
CA PRO A 113 -12.96 -10.66 46.83
C PRO A 113 -13.96 -9.83 46.03
N ASP A 114 -13.71 -8.52 45.90
CA ASP A 114 -14.30 -7.72 44.82
C ASP A 114 -13.55 -8.05 43.53
N ARG A 115 -14.04 -9.09 42.87
CA ARG A 115 -13.52 -9.60 41.61
C ARG A 115 -13.84 -8.61 40.50
N TYR A 116 -12.85 -7.81 40.13
CA TYR A 116 -12.75 -7.15 38.84
C TYR A 116 -12.91 -8.21 37.73
N GLU A 117 -14.13 -8.43 37.28
CA GLU A 117 -14.40 -9.12 36.01
C GLU A 117 -13.95 -8.21 34.87
N ARG A 118 -12.65 -8.25 34.57
CA ARG A 118 -12.14 -7.85 33.26
C ARG A 118 -12.58 -8.91 32.24
N LEU A 119 -13.88 -8.98 31.98
CA LEU A 119 -14.49 -9.69 30.84
C LEU A 119 -14.31 -8.83 29.58
N THR A 120 -13.05 -8.60 29.20
CA THR A 120 -12.72 -7.97 27.93
C THR A 120 -11.60 -8.79 27.29
N SER A 121 -11.98 -9.81 26.51
CA SER A 121 -11.28 -10.22 25.27
C SER A 121 -11.63 -11.61 24.76
N VAL A 122 -12.31 -12.48 25.52
CA VAL A 122 -12.59 -13.85 25.04
C VAL A 122 -13.93 -13.96 24.29
N SER A 123 -14.91 -13.09 24.56
CA SER A 123 -16.23 -13.20 23.90
C SER A 123 -16.24 -12.73 22.44
N SER A 124 -15.29 -11.90 22.00
CA SER A 124 -15.25 -11.40 20.61
C SER A 124 -14.45 -12.29 19.65
N SER A 125 -13.72 -13.29 20.16
CA SER A 125 -13.08 -14.30 19.30
C SER A 125 -14.06 -15.38 18.84
N VAL A 126 -15.13 -15.64 19.61
CA VAL A 126 -16.09 -16.70 19.34
C VAL A 126 -16.98 -16.40 18.12
N ASP A 127 -17.23 -15.12 17.80
CA ASP A 127 -18.05 -14.71 16.64
C ASP A 127 -17.35 -14.86 15.27
N PHE A 128 -16.03 -15.07 15.28
CA PHE A 128 -15.26 -15.45 14.08
C PHE A 128 -15.12 -16.97 13.94
N ASP A 129 -15.06 -17.71 15.05
CA ASP A 129 -14.81 -19.16 15.06
C ASP A 129 -15.89 -19.98 14.33
N GLN A 130 -17.16 -19.54 14.31
CA GLN A 130 -18.22 -20.24 13.57
C GLN A 130 -18.28 -19.90 12.07
N ARG A 131 -17.45 -18.96 11.62
CA ARG A 131 -17.55 -18.32 10.29
C ARG A 131 -16.56 -18.88 9.26
N ASP A 132 -15.60 -19.69 9.69
CA ASP A 132 -14.47 -20.17 8.86
C ASP A 132 -14.50 -21.68 8.53
N ASN A 133 -15.68 -22.30 8.44
CA ASN A 133 -15.79 -23.74 8.11
C ASN A 133 -15.47 -24.09 6.63
N GLY A 134 -15.32 -23.11 5.74
CA GLY A 134 -15.04 -23.32 4.31
C GLY A 134 -13.64 -22.85 3.88
N PHE A 135 -12.99 -23.56 2.94
CA PHE A 135 -11.63 -23.25 2.42
C PHE A 135 -11.45 -21.84 1.82
N CYS A 136 -12.55 -21.16 1.47
CA CYS A 136 -12.57 -19.78 0.95
C CYS A 136 -13.40 -18.81 1.80
N SER A 137 -13.87 -19.21 2.99
CA SER A 137 -14.74 -18.36 3.82
C SER A 137 -14.02 -17.07 4.25
N TRP A 138 -12.72 -17.18 4.56
CA TRP A 138 -11.85 -16.05 4.90
C TRP A 138 -11.84 -14.95 3.82
N LEU A 139 -11.94 -15.31 2.54
CA LEU A 139 -11.97 -14.35 1.44
C LEU A 139 -13.26 -13.54 1.46
N THR A 140 -14.40 -14.18 1.70
CA THR A 140 -15.69 -13.49 1.85
C THR A 140 -15.74 -12.65 3.13
N ALA A 141 -15.02 -13.05 4.18
CA ALA A 141 -14.89 -12.27 5.41
C ALA A 141 -14.18 -10.94 5.17
N ILE A 142 -13.14 -10.91 4.32
CA ILE A 142 -12.43 -9.66 3.95
C ILE A 142 -13.38 -8.62 3.35
N PHE A 143 -14.28 -9.04 2.47
CA PHE A 143 -15.25 -8.12 1.85
C PHE A 143 -16.40 -7.74 2.80
N ARG A 144 -16.66 -8.53 3.84
CA ARG A 144 -17.74 -8.27 4.81
C ARG A 144 -17.31 -7.40 5.99
N ILE A 145 -16.01 -7.33 6.30
CA ILE A 145 -15.47 -6.48 7.38
C ILE A 145 -15.80 -5.01 7.10
N LYS A 146 -16.29 -4.31 8.15
CA LYS A 146 -16.63 -2.89 8.08
C LYS A 146 -15.44 -2.02 8.49
N ASP A 147 -15.38 -0.80 7.96
CA ASP A 147 -14.32 0.16 8.28
C ASP A 147 -14.24 0.47 9.79
N GLU A 148 -15.37 0.40 10.51
CA GLU A 148 -15.40 0.58 11.97
C GLU A 148 -14.68 -0.53 12.74
N GLU A 149 -14.83 -1.79 12.29
CA GLU A 149 -14.15 -2.92 12.89
C GLU A 149 -12.65 -2.87 12.64
N ILE A 150 -12.24 -2.39 11.45
CA ILE A 150 -10.84 -2.14 11.11
C ILE A 150 -10.28 -1.01 11.97
N ARG A 151 -11.05 0.06 12.19
CA ARG A 151 -10.64 1.21 13.01
C ARG A 151 -10.37 0.79 14.45
N GLU A 152 -11.24 -0.04 15.02
CA GLU A 152 -11.10 -0.53 16.39
C GLU A 152 -9.90 -1.48 16.55
N LYS A 153 -9.64 -2.36 15.57
CA LYS A 153 -8.58 -3.37 15.67
C LYS A 153 -7.20 -2.90 15.19
N CYS A 154 -7.16 -2.15 14.11
CA CYS A 154 -5.92 -1.78 13.39
C CYS A 154 -5.59 -0.29 13.48
N GLY A 155 -6.48 0.51 14.09
CA GLY A 155 -6.32 1.95 14.22
C GLY A 155 -6.75 2.74 12.98
N GLU A 156 -6.64 4.06 13.10
CA GLU A 156 -7.10 5.03 12.09
C GLU A 156 -6.23 5.01 10.82
N ASP A 157 -4.92 4.79 10.94
CA ASP A 157 -3.98 4.75 9.82
C ASP A 157 -4.30 3.62 8.84
N ALA A 158 -4.68 2.44 9.35
CA ALA A 158 -5.05 1.29 8.53
C ALA A 158 -6.31 1.56 7.69
N VAL A 159 -7.29 2.24 8.28
CA VAL A 159 -8.53 2.64 7.58
C VAL A 159 -8.22 3.62 6.45
N HIS A 160 -7.36 4.59 6.70
CA HIS A 160 -6.91 5.54 5.69
C HIS A 160 -6.22 4.85 4.51
N TYR A 161 -5.29 3.92 4.79
CA TYR A 161 -4.61 3.14 3.76
C TYR A 161 -5.59 2.34 2.88
N LEU A 162 -6.50 1.58 3.51
CA LEU A 162 -7.47 0.76 2.79
C LEU A 162 -8.51 1.59 2.04
N SER A 163 -8.87 2.76 2.57
CA SER A 163 -9.71 3.72 1.88
C SER A 163 -9.02 4.22 0.60
N PHE A 164 -7.75 4.62 0.69
CA PHE A 164 -6.97 5.07 -0.47
C PHE A 164 -6.89 4.01 -1.56
N GLN A 165 -6.59 2.77 -1.20
CA GLN A 165 -6.51 1.65 -2.15
C GLN A 165 -7.85 1.40 -2.87
N ARG A 166 -8.97 1.45 -2.15
CA ARG A 166 -10.32 1.32 -2.76
C ARG A 166 -10.61 2.42 -3.78
N HIS A 167 -10.17 3.66 -3.51
CA HIS A 167 -10.33 4.77 -4.46
C HIS A 167 -9.46 4.62 -5.71
N ILE A 168 -8.22 4.11 -5.58
CA ILE A 168 -7.37 3.78 -6.73
C ILE A 168 -8.00 2.68 -7.59
N ILE A 169 -8.50 1.61 -6.96
CA ILE A 169 -9.18 0.52 -7.69
C ILE A 169 -10.39 1.06 -8.45
N GLY A 170 -11.21 1.91 -7.81
CA GLY A 170 -12.33 2.57 -8.47
C GLY A 170 -11.91 3.43 -9.67
N LEU A 171 -10.85 4.23 -9.53
CA LEU A 171 -10.31 5.04 -10.63
C LEU A 171 -9.81 4.16 -11.78
N LEU A 172 -9.09 3.09 -11.47
CA LEU A 172 -8.57 2.14 -12.47
C LEU A 172 -9.70 1.47 -13.24
N VAL A 173 -10.80 1.09 -12.57
CA VAL A 173 -11.98 0.52 -13.23
C VAL A 173 -12.61 1.53 -14.19
N VAL A 174 -12.79 2.79 -13.78
CA VAL A 174 -13.38 3.82 -14.65
C VAL A 174 -12.50 4.09 -15.88
N VAL A 175 -11.20 4.29 -15.68
CA VAL A 175 -10.25 4.48 -16.79
C VAL A 175 -10.17 3.24 -17.68
N GLY A 176 -10.23 2.04 -17.10
CA GLY A 176 -10.24 0.77 -17.80
C GLY A 176 -11.46 0.61 -18.71
N VAL A 177 -12.66 0.88 -18.21
CA VAL A 177 -13.90 0.83 -19.00
C VAL A 177 -13.86 1.82 -20.16
N LEU A 178 -13.41 3.06 -19.94
CA LEU A 178 -13.27 4.06 -21.00
C LEU A 178 -12.22 3.66 -22.04
N SER A 179 -11.12 3.05 -21.59
CA SER A 179 -10.04 2.59 -22.48
C SER A 179 -10.48 1.40 -23.33
N VAL A 180 -11.15 0.40 -22.74
CA VAL A 180 -11.67 -0.75 -23.48
C VAL A 180 -12.85 -0.37 -24.37
N GLY A 181 -13.71 0.55 -23.92
CA GLY A 181 -14.92 0.94 -24.65
C GLY A 181 -14.67 1.89 -25.82
N ILE A 182 -13.63 2.74 -25.75
CA ILE A 182 -13.41 3.81 -26.74
C ILE A 182 -12.02 3.71 -27.36
N VAL A 183 -10.97 3.73 -26.53
CA VAL A 183 -9.58 3.79 -27.01
C VAL A 183 -9.19 2.52 -27.78
N LEU A 184 -9.62 1.35 -27.29
CA LEU A 184 -9.30 0.07 -27.91
C LEU A 184 -9.95 -0.11 -29.29
N PRO A 185 -11.27 0.13 -29.49
CA PRO A 185 -11.88 0.14 -30.82
C PRO A 185 -11.22 1.13 -31.78
N VAL A 186 -10.87 2.33 -31.29
CA VAL A 186 -10.18 3.35 -32.11
C VAL A 186 -8.81 2.84 -32.57
N ASN A 187 -8.04 2.20 -31.70
CA ASN A 187 -6.76 1.59 -32.06
C ASN A 187 -6.92 0.50 -33.13
N PHE A 188 -7.96 -0.34 -33.01
CA PHE A 188 -8.25 -1.38 -34.00
C PHE A 188 -8.71 -0.83 -35.36
N SER A 189 -9.29 0.37 -35.40
CA SER A 189 -9.68 1.05 -36.64
C SER A 189 -8.48 1.47 -37.50
N GLY A 190 -7.27 1.49 -36.95
CA GLY A 190 -6.05 1.76 -37.70
C GLY A 190 -5.66 0.63 -38.67
N ASP A 191 -4.96 0.99 -39.74
CA ASP A 191 -4.55 0.08 -40.82
C ASP A 191 -3.04 0.14 -41.13
N LEU A 192 -2.23 0.72 -40.23
CA LEU A 192 -0.78 0.84 -40.44
C LEU A 192 -0.01 -0.47 -40.32
N LEU A 193 -0.46 -1.36 -39.43
CA LEU A 193 0.23 -2.63 -39.16
C LEU A 193 -0.37 -3.74 -40.02
N GLU A 194 0.45 -4.73 -40.37
CA GLU A 194 0.03 -5.89 -41.17
C GLU A 194 -1.24 -6.57 -40.63
N ASN A 195 -2.02 -7.17 -41.53
CA ASN A 195 -3.30 -7.82 -41.25
C ASN A 195 -3.17 -9.16 -40.50
N ASN A 196 -2.19 -9.28 -39.62
CA ASN A 196 -2.09 -10.36 -38.66
C ASN A 196 -2.93 -10.00 -37.43
N ALA A 197 -4.08 -10.67 -37.28
CA ALA A 197 -5.03 -10.45 -36.16
C ALA A 197 -4.41 -10.69 -34.76
N TYR A 198 -3.27 -11.37 -34.71
CA TYR A 198 -2.55 -11.72 -33.48
C TYR A 198 -1.45 -10.72 -33.08
N SER A 199 -1.30 -9.60 -33.78
CA SER A 199 -0.28 -8.61 -33.49
C SER A 199 -0.73 -7.61 -32.42
N PHE A 200 -0.02 -7.58 -31.29
CA PHE A 200 -0.30 -6.67 -30.16
C PHE A 200 -0.23 -5.18 -30.58
N GLY A 201 0.60 -4.84 -31.56
CA GLY A 201 0.71 -3.46 -32.05
C GLY A 201 -0.63 -2.86 -32.50
N ARG A 202 -1.58 -3.69 -32.97
CA ARG A 202 -2.90 -3.24 -33.41
C ARG A 202 -3.79 -2.67 -32.30
N THR A 203 -3.54 -3.05 -31.04
CA THR A 203 -4.29 -2.51 -29.90
C THR A 203 -3.73 -1.20 -29.39
N THR A 204 -2.72 -0.62 -30.05
CA THR A 204 -2.00 0.57 -29.58
C THR A 204 -2.06 1.70 -30.61
N ILE A 205 -1.64 2.88 -30.19
CA ILE A 205 -1.55 4.08 -31.03
C ILE A 205 -0.66 3.88 -32.28
N ALA A 206 0.25 2.91 -32.26
CA ALA A 206 1.13 2.59 -33.39
C ALA A 206 0.37 2.10 -34.64
N ASN A 207 -0.89 1.67 -34.50
CA ASN A 207 -1.72 1.26 -35.62
C ASN A 207 -2.40 2.43 -36.36
N LEU A 208 -2.34 3.66 -35.81
CA LEU A 208 -3.04 4.83 -36.36
C LEU A 208 -2.16 5.69 -37.28
N LYS A 209 -2.64 5.98 -38.50
CA LYS A 209 -1.97 6.85 -39.47
C LYS A 209 -1.82 8.29 -38.97
N SER A 210 -0.60 8.83 -39.09
CA SER A 210 -0.30 10.25 -38.89
C SER A 210 -1.11 11.11 -39.87
N GLY A 211 -1.86 12.08 -39.35
CA GLY A 211 -2.69 13.00 -40.14
C GLY A 211 -4.21 12.81 -39.98
N THR A 212 -4.66 11.82 -39.20
CA THR A 212 -6.08 11.63 -38.88
C THR A 212 -6.47 12.34 -37.58
N ASN A 213 -7.73 12.79 -37.49
CA ASN A 213 -8.29 13.38 -36.26
C ASN A 213 -8.36 12.38 -35.08
N LEU A 214 -8.10 11.09 -35.33
CA LEU A 214 -8.09 10.04 -34.31
C LEU A 214 -6.94 10.21 -33.31
N LEU A 215 -5.80 10.78 -33.72
CA LEU A 215 -4.70 11.04 -32.79
C LEU A 215 -5.06 12.11 -31.74
N TRP A 216 -5.86 13.11 -32.14
CA TRP A 216 -6.36 14.15 -31.23
C TRP A 216 -7.34 13.60 -30.19
N LEU A 217 -8.05 12.51 -30.53
CA LEU A 217 -8.88 11.80 -29.55
C LEU A 217 -8.04 11.28 -28.39
N HIS A 218 -6.88 10.65 -28.65
CA HIS A 218 -5.98 10.18 -27.60
C HIS A 218 -5.48 11.33 -26.72
N THR A 219 -5.12 12.47 -27.31
CA THR A 219 -4.72 13.67 -26.55
C THR A 219 -5.85 14.18 -25.66
N SER A 220 -7.08 14.21 -26.18
CA SER A 220 -8.27 14.59 -25.41
C SER A 220 -8.53 13.63 -24.24
N PHE A 221 -8.48 12.32 -24.49
CA PHE A 221 -8.65 11.30 -23.45
C PHE A 221 -7.53 11.31 -22.41
N ALA A 222 -6.28 11.58 -22.81
CA ALA A 222 -5.17 11.73 -21.87
C ALA A 222 -5.39 12.91 -20.91
N PHE A 223 -5.86 14.05 -21.44
CA PHE A 223 -6.21 15.19 -20.60
C PHE A 223 -7.40 14.90 -19.69
N MET A 224 -8.44 14.23 -20.21
CA MET A 224 -9.59 13.78 -19.41
C MET A 224 -9.16 12.81 -18.28
N TYR A 225 -8.28 11.84 -18.55
CA TYR A 225 -7.76 10.92 -17.53
C TYR A 225 -6.91 11.64 -16.48
N LEU A 226 -6.12 12.63 -16.88
CA LEU A 226 -5.39 13.48 -15.95
C LEU A 226 -6.36 14.23 -15.02
N LEU A 227 -7.38 14.88 -15.59
CA LEU A 227 -8.39 15.59 -14.81
C LEU A 227 -9.16 14.65 -13.87
N LEU A 228 -9.57 13.48 -14.35
CA LEU A 228 -10.27 12.47 -13.55
C LEU A 228 -9.39 11.97 -12.39
N THR A 229 -8.11 11.73 -12.65
CA THR A 229 -7.13 11.30 -11.64
C THR A 229 -6.94 12.39 -10.58
N VAL A 230 -6.70 13.64 -10.99
CA VAL A 230 -6.54 14.78 -10.08
C VAL A 230 -7.82 15.01 -9.27
N TYR A 231 -8.99 14.96 -9.92
CA TYR A 231 -10.28 15.10 -9.25
C TYR A 231 -10.50 14.00 -8.21
N SER A 232 -10.29 12.74 -8.59
CA SER A 232 -10.44 11.58 -7.69
C SER A 232 -9.49 11.68 -6.50
N MET A 233 -8.21 11.99 -6.75
CA MET A 233 -7.22 12.16 -5.68
C MET A 233 -7.56 13.33 -4.77
N ARG A 234 -7.93 14.51 -5.29
CA ARG A 234 -8.34 15.66 -4.47
C ARG A 234 -9.62 15.38 -3.69
N ARG A 235 -10.58 14.67 -4.27
CA ARG A 235 -11.82 14.29 -3.59
C ARG A 235 -11.55 13.31 -2.47
N HIS A 236 -10.61 12.39 -2.66
CA HIS A 236 -10.18 11.44 -1.63
C HIS A 236 -9.44 12.17 -0.50
N THR A 237 -8.42 12.97 -0.82
CA THR A 237 -7.66 13.76 0.17
C THR A 237 -8.56 14.70 0.98
N SER A 238 -9.57 15.32 0.37
CA SER A 238 -10.51 16.18 1.11
C SER A 238 -11.51 15.42 2.00
N LYS A 239 -11.71 14.12 1.76
CA LYS A 239 -12.54 13.24 2.60
C LYS A 239 -11.76 12.58 3.73
N MET A 240 -10.43 12.64 3.71
CA MET A 240 -9.61 12.27 4.88
C MET A 240 -9.84 13.32 5.95
N HIS A 241 -10.90 13.13 6.74
CA HIS A 241 -11.22 13.99 7.86
C HIS A 241 -10.17 13.72 8.92
N TYR A 242 -9.13 14.56 8.95
CA TYR A 242 -8.14 14.56 10.01
C TYR A 242 -8.88 14.88 11.31
N LYS A 243 -9.16 13.87 12.13
CA LYS A 243 -9.64 14.10 13.49
C LYS A 243 -8.45 14.68 14.26
N GLU A 244 -8.40 16.00 14.38
CA GLU A 244 -7.49 16.71 15.29
C GLU A 244 -7.72 16.32 16.76
N ASP A 245 -8.83 15.63 17.06
CA ASP A 245 -9.40 15.63 18.40
C ASP A 245 -8.83 14.63 19.40
N ASP A 246 -7.99 13.67 19.02
CA ASP A 246 -7.67 12.59 19.99
C ASP A 246 -6.35 12.69 20.73
N LEU A 247 -5.45 13.62 20.43
CA LEU A 247 -4.37 14.02 21.35
C LEU A 247 -3.72 15.31 20.82
N VAL A 248 -4.07 16.46 21.41
CA VAL A 248 -3.05 17.50 21.61
C VAL A 248 -1.97 16.80 22.42
N LYS A 249 -0.97 16.19 21.76
CA LYS A 249 0.16 15.57 22.43
C LYS A 249 0.79 16.69 23.26
N ARG A 250 0.54 16.67 24.57
CA ARG A 250 1.05 17.67 25.53
C ARG A 250 2.55 17.51 25.77
N THR A 251 3.23 16.82 24.87
CA THR A 251 4.65 16.47 24.91
C THR A 251 5.27 17.00 23.63
N LEU A 252 6.21 17.93 23.79
CA LEU A 252 6.95 18.52 22.68
C LEU A 252 8.32 17.86 22.61
N PHE A 253 8.72 17.46 21.41
CA PHE A 253 10.08 17.03 21.15
C PHE A 253 10.90 18.22 20.65
N ILE A 254 11.90 18.64 21.42
CA ILE A 254 12.67 19.85 21.17
C ILE A 254 14.11 19.48 20.81
N ASN A 255 14.56 19.95 19.65
CA ASN A 255 15.93 19.77 19.18
C ASN A 255 16.75 21.06 19.35
N GLY A 256 18.07 20.92 19.47
CA GLY A 256 18.99 22.06 19.52
C GLY A 256 19.15 22.70 20.89
N ILE A 257 18.85 21.98 21.97
CA ILE A 257 19.16 22.44 23.34
C ILE A 257 20.67 22.50 23.57
N SER A 258 21.11 23.40 24.46
CA SER A 258 22.51 23.49 24.86
C SER A 258 22.99 22.17 25.47
N LYS A 259 24.21 21.74 25.13
CA LYS A 259 24.80 20.47 25.61
C LYS A 259 24.93 20.39 27.13
N TYR A 260 24.91 21.52 27.81
CA TYR A 260 25.05 21.63 29.27
C TYR A 260 23.75 22.06 29.95
N ALA A 261 22.61 22.08 29.23
CA ALA A 261 21.34 22.44 29.82
C ALA A 261 20.83 21.33 30.73
N GLU A 262 20.43 21.68 31.96
CA GLU A 262 19.77 20.77 32.89
C GLU A 262 18.25 20.80 32.71
N GLU A 263 17.56 19.73 33.14
CA GLU A 263 16.09 19.61 33.07
C GLU A 263 15.38 20.77 33.78
N SER A 264 15.92 21.22 34.92
CA SER A 264 15.43 22.35 35.71
C SER A 264 15.48 23.67 34.94
N GLN A 265 16.59 23.93 34.25
CA GLN A 265 16.82 25.12 33.45
C GLN A 265 15.91 25.15 32.23
N ILE A 266 15.70 24.00 31.59
CA ILE A 266 14.77 23.87 30.46
C ILE A 266 13.34 24.19 30.91
N LYS A 267 12.91 23.60 32.03
CA LYS A 267 11.58 23.85 32.59
C LYS A 267 11.38 25.34 32.90
N GLN A 268 12.33 25.94 33.63
CA GLN A 268 12.28 27.34 33.99
C GLN A 268 12.28 28.26 32.76
N HIS A 269 13.07 27.94 31.73
CA HIS A 269 13.11 28.71 30.49
C HIS A 269 11.74 28.74 29.80
N PHE A 270 11.05 27.60 29.70
CA PHE A 270 9.72 27.53 29.09
C PHE A 270 8.63 28.18 29.95
N GLU A 271 8.68 28.06 31.27
CA GLU A 271 7.75 28.74 32.18
C GLU A 271 7.92 30.27 32.15
N GLN A 272 9.15 30.76 32.04
CA GLN A 272 9.44 32.20 31.91
C GLN A 272 9.09 32.75 30.51
N ALA A 273 9.36 31.99 29.46
CA ALA A 273 9.09 32.41 28.09
C ALA A 273 7.59 32.39 27.75
N TYR A 274 6.80 31.55 28.44
CA TYR A 274 5.37 31.39 28.19
C TYR A 274 4.58 31.42 29.52
N GLU A 275 4.16 32.62 29.93
CA GLU A 275 3.47 32.89 31.21
C GLU A 275 2.17 32.07 31.42
N ASN A 276 1.54 31.62 30.34
CA ASN A 276 0.29 30.83 30.36
C ASN A 276 0.52 29.31 30.19
N CYS A 277 1.76 28.84 30.13
CA CYS A 277 2.09 27.43 29.90
C CYS A 277 2.67 26.78 31.16
N LYS A 278 2.02 25.72 31.66
CA LYS A 278 2.54 24.92 32.77
C LYS A 278 3.32 23.73 32.23
N VAL A 279 4.63 23.72 32.43
CA VAL A 279 5.49 22.58 32.06
C VAL A 279 5.39 21.51 33.15
N LEU A 280 4.79 20.37 32.82
CA LEU A 280 4.64 19.26 33.76
C LEU A 280 5.99 18.60 34.04
N GLU A 281 6.73 18.27 32.98
CA GLU A 281 7.97 17.50 33.05
C GLU A 281 8.88 17.86 31.87
N ALA A 282 10.19 17.87 32.12
CA ALA A 282 11.22 18.01 31.10
C ALA A 282 12.17 16.79 31.23
N ARG A 283 12.43 16.10 30.12
CA ARG A 283 13.33 14.93 30.08
C ARG A 283 14.37 15.12 28.99
N ILE A 284 15.64 14.93 29.35
CA ILE A 284 16.73 14.94 28.37
C ILE A 284 16.79 13.57 27.69
N CYS A 285 16.83 13.57 26.35
CA CYS A 285 17.00 12.36 25.56
C CYS A 285 18.49 12.04 25.40
N TYR A 286 18.90 10.86 25.86
CA TYR A 286 20.29 10.38 25.77
C TYR A 286 20.47 9.40 24.60
N ASN A 287 21.70 9.33 24.07
CA ASN A 287 22.05 8.29 23.10
C ASN A 287 22.23 6.94 23.82
N VAL A 288 21.21 6.09 23.73
CA VAL A 288 21.18 4.76 24.34
C VAL A 288 21.51 3.63 23.35
N ALA A 289 22.01 3.94 22.14
CA ALA A 289 22.23 2.92 21.10
C ALA A 289 23.17 1.79 21.56
N LYS A 290 24.25 2.12 22.28
CA LYS A 290 25.18 1.13 22.83
C LYS A 290 24.54 0.28 23.94
N LEU A 291 23.70 0.89 24.77
CA LEU A 291 22.98 0.20 25.84
C LEU A 291 21.94 -0.77 25.27
N MET A 292 21.21 -0.36 24.23
CA MET A 292 20.26 -1.23 23.53
C MET A 292 20.96 -2.42 22.86
N ALA A 293 22.14 -2.22 22.28
CA ALA A 293 22.92 -3.30 21.69
C ALA A 293 23.36 -4.34 22.74
N LEU A 294 23.83 -3.89 23.90
CA LEU A 294 24.22 -4.76 25.01
C LEU A 294 23.06 -5.51 25.66
N ASN A 295 21.84 -4.95 25.64
CA ASN A 295 20.64 -5.59 26.18
C ASN A 295 20.01 -6.59 25.18
N ALA A 296 20.40 -6.54 23.91
CA ALA A 296 19.93 -7.45 22.88
C ALA A 296 20.81 -8.70 22.72
N GLU A 297 22.02 -8.70 23.31
CA GLU A 297 22.88 -9.89 23.52
C GLU A 297 22.38 -10.72 24.73
#